data_AF-A0A7Y7EC42-F1
#
_entry.id   AF-A0A7Y7EC42-F1
#
_cell.length_a   1.000
_cell.length_b   1.000
_cell.length_c   1.000
_cell.angle_alpha   90.00
_cell.angle_beta   90.00
_cell.angle_gamma   90.00
#
_symmetry.space_group_name_H-M   'P 1'
#
loop_
_entity.id
_entity.type
_entity.pdbx_description
1 polymer ?
#
loop_
_entity_poly.entity_id
_entity_poly.type
_entity_poly.pdbx_seq_one_letter_code
_entity_poly.pdbx_strand_id
1 'polypeptide(L)'
;ENLGKTFLYLNDYFRMTGDEEVLKKMEQLASVNGLQGYEMSQFDQAKKAVEDYKLQILGVLFAFSLLILSMIFRKIRKHQTKSPSLAISLVIILALVFYVTNLNSNKTNALIMQSNAYLMSGPSAAAELIEVVGQGHKVEVIGKKDIWYEIKWRGQRAYVRENNLREL
;
A
#
# COMPACT_ATOMS: atom_id res chain seq x y z
N GLU A 1 13.69 -25.44 -8.91
CA GLU A 1 13.79 -24.03 -9.37
C GLU A 1 13.79 -23.09 -8.17
N ASN A 2 14.48 -21.94 -8.21
CA ASN A 2 14.55 -21.00 -7.08
C ASN A 2 13.59 -19.81 -7.30
N LEU A 3 12.31 -20.00 -6.98
CA LEU A 3 11.27 -18.98 -7.18
C LEU A 3 11.57 -17.69 -6.39
N GLY A 4 12.13 -17.80 -5.18
CA GLY A 4 12.47 -16.62 -4.36
C GLY A 4 13.41 -15.66 -5.09
N LYS A 5 14.49 -16.18 -5.70
CA LYS A 5 15.42 -15.38 -6.51
C LYS A 5 14.78 -14.85 -7.78
N THR A 6 13.96 -15.65 -8.46
CA THR A 6 13.26 -15.19 -9.68
C THR A 6 12.38 -13.98 -9.38
N PHE A 7 11.55 -14.06 -8.34
CA PHE A 7 10.67 -12.95 -7.96
C PHE A 7 11.42 -11.74 -7.41
N LEU A 8 12.56 -11.95 -6.74
CA LEU A 8 13.45 -10.87 -6.34
C LEU A 8 13.99 -10.11 -7.57
N TYR A 9 14.50 -10.81 -8.58
CA TYR A 9 15.02 -10.17 -9.79
C TYR A 9 13.93 -9.50 -10.63
N LEU A 10 12.74 -10.09 -10.73
CA LEU A 10 11.61 -9.45 -11.40
C LEU A 10 11.19 -8.16 -10.68
N ASN A 11 11.18 -8.16 -9.35
CA ASN A 11 10.92 -6.96 -8.56
C ASN A 11 11.99 -5.89 -8.77
N ASP A 12 13.27 -6.27 -8.71
CA ASP A 12 14.39 -5.35 -8.91
C ASP A 12 14.36 -4.73 -10.31
N TYR A 13 14.07 -5.54 -11.33
CA TYR A 13 13.89 -5.07 -12.69
C TYR A 13 12.74 -4.07 -12.80
N PHE A 14 11.55 -4.39 -12.25
CA PHE A 14 10.41 -3.48 -12.22
C PHE A 14 10.75 -2.15 -11.53
N ARG A 15 11.48 -2.19 -10.40
CA ARG A 15 11.90 -0.99 -9.68
C ARG A 15 12.84 -0.10 -10.49
N MET A 16 13.64 -0.67 -11.39
CA MET A 16 14.56 0.09 -12.25
C MET A 16 13.90 0.62 -13.53
N THR A 17 12.99 -0.15 -14.13
CA THR A 17 12.43 0.18 -15.45
C THR A 17 11.04 0.79 -15.39
N GLY A 18 10.27 0.51 -14.34
CA GLY A 18 8.84 0.85 -14.26
C GLY A 18 7.96 0.05 -15.22
N ASP A 19 8.44 -1.07 -15.75
CA ASP A 19 7.73 -1.86 -16.75
C ASP A 19 6.56 -2.67 -16.13
N GLU A 20 5.35 -2.17 -16.31
CA GLU A 20 4.11 -2.79 -15.83
C GLU A 20 3.83 -4.19 -16.45
N GLU A 21 4.46 -4.55 -17.58
CA GLU A 21 4.35 -5.93 -18.11
C GLU A 21 5.00 -6.95 -17.17
N VAL A 22 6.03 -6.54 -16.44
CA VAL A 22 6.72 -7.39 -15.45
C VAL A 22 5.78 -7.76 -14.31
N LEU A 23 4.97 -6.81 -13.84
CA LEU A 23 3.99 -7.07 -12.78
C LEU A 23 2.93 -8.07 -13.25
N LYS A 24 2.43 -7.95 -14.48
CA LYS A 24 1.52 -8.94 -15.07
C LYS A 24 2.17 -10.32 -15.15
N LYS A 25 3.46 -10.37 -15.53
CA LYS A 25 4.19 -11.64 -15.59
C LYS A 25 4.39 -12.25 -14.21
N MET A 26 4.72 -11.44 -13.20
CA MET A 26 4.83 -11.87 -11.80
C MET A 26 3.50 -12.42 -11.28
N GLU A 27 2.38 -11.75 -11.57
CA GLU A 27 1.04 -12.21 -11.22
C GLU A 27 0.70 -13.56 -11.87
N GLN A 28 0.95 -13.71 -13.17
CA GLN A 28 0.75 -14.98 -13.87
C GLN A 28 1.59 -16.11 -13.28
N LEU A 29 2.89 -15.87 -13.06
CA LEU A 29 3.79 -16.86 -12.47
C LEU A 29 3.36 -17.21 -11.04
N ALA A 30 2.91 -16.21 -10.28
CA ALA A 30 2.42 -16.42 -8.93
C ALA A 30 1.15 -17.27 -8.93
N SER A 31 0.18 -16.97 -9.81
CA SER A 31 -1.05 -17.73 -9.94
C SER A 31 -0.79 -19.19 -10.30
N VAL A 32 0.09 -19.45 -11.27
CA VAL A 32 0.47 -20.82 -11.69
C VAL A 32 1.17 -21.60 -10.56
N ASN A 33 1.96 -20.92 -9.73
CA ASN A 33 2.70 -21.54 -8.63
C ASN A 33 1.97 -21.45 -7.28
N GLY A 34 0.72 -20.97 -7.23
CA GLY A 34 -0.04 -20.82 -5.99
C GLY A 34 0.58 -19.84 -4.98
N LEU A 35 1.35 -18.85 -5.46
CA LEU A 35 2.01 -17.87 -4.61
C LEU A 35 1.03 -16.77 -4.18
N GLN A 36 1.27 -16.22 -2.99
CA GLN A 36 0.40 -15.23 -2.36
C GLN A 36 1.03 -13.84 -2.42
N GLY A 37 0.17 -12.81 -2.33
CA GLY A 37 0.57 -11.41 -2.24
C GLY A 37 0.76 -10.70 -3.58
N TYR A 38 0.66 -11.40 -4.71
CA TYR A 38 0.80 -10.79 -6.04
C TYR A 38 -0.52 -10.26 -6.62
N GLU A 39 -1.65 -10.71 -6.08
CA GLU A 39 -2.97 -10.22 -6.46
C GLU A 39 -3.21 -8.81 -5.91
N MET A 40 -3.51 -7.87 -6.81
CA MET A 40 -3.91 -6.51 -6.44
C MET A 40 -5.43 -6.42 -6.50
N SER A 41 -6.09 -6.24 -5.35
CA SER A 41 -7.53 -5.99 -5.32
C SER A 41 -7.89 -4.72 -6.11
N GLN A 42 -9.10 -4.66 -6.69
CA GLN A 42 -9.60 -3.45 -7.36
C GLN A 42 -9.52 -2.21 -6.46
N PHE A 43 -9.74 -2.40 -5.16
CA PHE A 43 -9.59 -1.34 -4.16
C PHE A 43 -8.13 -0.91 -3.96
N ASP A 44 -7.19 -1.86 -3.91
CA ASP A 44 -5.77 -1.56 -3.80
C ASP A 44 -5.25 -0.83 -5.05
N GLN A 45 -5.75 -1.20 -6.23
CA GLN A 45 -5.45 -0.50 -7.49
C GLN A 45 -5.98 0.94 -7.47
N ALA A 46 -7.22 1.15 -7.02
CA ALA A 46 -7.79 2.49 -6.89
C ALA A 46 -7.03 3.33 -5.87
N LYS A 47 -6.64 2.74 -4.73
CA LYS A 47 -5.85 3.40 -3.69
C LYS A 47 -4.46 3.80 -4.23
N LYS A 48 -3.79 2.90 -4.94
CA LYS A 48 -2.49 3.17 -5.60
C LYS A 48 -2.62 4.32 -6.60
N ALA A 49 -3.66 4.33 -7.43
CA ALA A 49 -3.90 5.43 -8.37
C ALA A 49 -4.06 6.78 -7.66
N VAL A 50 -4.78 6.84 -6.53
CA VAL A 50 -4.89 8.09 -5.74
C VAL A 50 -3.53 8.53 -5.19
N GLU A 51 -2.64 7.60 -4.83
CA GLU A 51 -1.28 7.90 -4.38
C GLU A 51 -0.37 8.38 -5.51
N ASP A 52 -0.37 7.68 -6.64
CA ASP A 52 0.45 8.03 -7.81
C ASP A 52 0.13 9.46 -8.30
N TYR A 53 -1.15 9.86 -8.25
CA TYR A 53 -1.61 11.19 -8.65
C TYR A 53 -1.83 12.16 -7.47
N LYS A 54 -1.34 11.84 -6.26
CA LYS A 54 -1.60 12.59 -5.02
C LYS A 54 -1.26 14.08 -5.15
N LEU A 55 -0.12 14.41 -5.76
CA LEU A 55 0.30 15.80 -5.93
C LEU A 55 -0.60 16.57 -6.91
N GLN A 56 -1.04 15.94 -8.01
CA GLN A 56 -1.95 16.58 -8.95
C GLN A 56 -3.33 16.79 -8.33
N ILE A 57 -3.85 15.79 -7.60
CA ILE A 57 -5.12 15.89 -6.87
C ILE A 57 -5.08 17.04 -5.86
N LEU A 58 -4.02 17.11 -5.04
CA LEU A 58 -3.84 18.20 -4.07
C LEU A 58 -3.74 19.57 -4.74
N GLY A 59 -3.03 19.67 -5.87
CA GLY A 59 -2.95 20.90 -6.65
C GLY A 59 -4.31 21.39 -7.15
N VAL A 60 -5.14 20.48 -7.66
CA VAL A 60 -6.52 20.78 -8.10
C VAL A 60 -7.39 21.23 -6.93
N LEU A 61 -7.34 20.53 -5.79
CA LEU A 61 -8.08 20.90 -4.58
C LEU A 61 -7.65 22.25 -4.03
N PHE A 62 -6.35 22.54 -4.07
CA PHE A 62 -5.80 23.84 -3.68
C PHE A 62 -6.34 24.96 -4.59
N ALA A 63 -6.37 24.75 -5.91
CA ALA A 63 -6.94 25.72 -6.84
C ALA A 63 -8.44 25.98 -6.57
N PHE A 64 -9.24 24.93 -6.32
CA PHE A 64 -10.64 25.09 -5.91
C PHE A 64 -10.80 25.83 -4.59
N SER A 65 -9.93 25.59 -3.61
CA SER A 65 -9.94 26.31 -2.34
C SER A 65 -9.72 27.82 -2.53
N LEU A 66 -8.78 28.20 -3.41
CA LEU A 66 -8.51 29.60 -3.77
C LEU A 66 -9.69 30.25 -4.50
N LEU A 67 -10.35 29.53 -5.42
CA LEU A 67 -11.56 30.02 -6.09
C LEU A 67 -12.69 30.30 -5.09
N ILE A 68 -12.96 29.38 -4.17
CA ILE A 68 -14.01 29.55 -3.16
C ILE A 68 -13.67 30.71 -2.22
N LEU A 69 -12.41 30.82 -1.77
CA LEU A 69 -11.95 31.93 -0.95
C LEU A 69 -12.14 33.28 -1.67
N SER A 70 -11.81 33.35 -2.95
CA SER A 70 -12.04 34.54 -3.79
C SER A 70 -13.52 34.91 -3.88
N MET A 71 -14.41 33.93 -4.03
CA MET A 71 -15.87 34.15 -4.05
C MET A 71 -16.40 34.63 -2.70
N ILE A 72 -15.96 34.02 -1.59
CA ILE A 72 -16.33 34.44 -0.22
C ILE A 72 -15.86 35.89 0.02
N PHE A 73 -14.62 36.20 -0.33
CA PHE A 73 -14.04 37.53 -0.19
C PHE A 73 -14.81 38.58 -1.01
N ARG A 74 -15.13 38.27 -2.28
CA ARG A 74 -15.97 39.13 -3.13
C ARG A 74 -17.34 39.37 -2.50
N LYS A 75 -18.01 38.33 -1.97
CA LYS A 75 -19.36 38.46 -1.40
C LYS A 75 -19.37 39.28 -0.10
N ILE A 76 -18.37 39.10 0.75
CA ILE A 76 -18.22 39.87 2.00
C ILE A 76 -17.92 41.34 1.69
N ARG A 77 -16.97 41.64 0.80
CA ARG A 77 -16.59 43.03 0.49
C ARG A 77 -17.62 43.78 -0.35
N LYS A 78 -18.25 43.12 -1.35
CA LYS A 78 -19.13 43.79 -2.31
C LYS A 78 -20.61 43.73 -1.94
N HIS A 79 -21.06 42.65 -1.31
CA HIS A 79 -22.48 42.38 -1.09
C HIS A 79 -22.88 42.31 0.38
N GLN A 80 -21.94 42.49 1.33
CA GLN A 80 -22.15 42.41 2.79
C GLN A 80 -22.97 41.20 3.28
N THR A 81 -23.04 40.13 2.47
CA THR A 81 -23.78 38.91 2.78
C THR A 81 -22.81 37.77 3.03
N LYS A 82 -23.10 36.95 4.04
CA LYS A 82 -22.42 35.67 4.26
C LYS A 82 -23.07 34.60 3.40
N SER A 83 -22.29 33.66 2.89
CA SER A 83 -22.82 32.48 2.18
C SER A 83 -22.47 31.23 2.98
N PRO A 84 -23.36 30.73 3.84
CA PRO A 84 -23.09 29.51 4.60
C PRO A 84 -22.80 28.33 3.66
N SER A 85 -23.43 28.28 2.49
CA SER A 85 -23.15 27.27 1.45
C SER A 85 -21.70 27.21 0.99
N LEU A 86 -21.06 28.36 0.70
CA LEU A 86 -19.65 28.40 0.26
C LEU A 86 -18.70 27.98 1.39
N ALA A 87 -19.03 28.33 2.63
CA ALA A 87 -18.26 27.89 3.80
C ALA A 87 -18.34 26.37 3.98
N ILE A 88 -19.55 25.78 3.80
CA ILE A 88 -19.72 24.32 3.83
C ILE A 88 -18.91 23.65 2.72
N SER A 89 -18.95 24.17 1.48
CA SER A 89 -18.13 23.65 0.38
C SER A 89 -16.63 23.71 0.69
N LEU A 90 -16.16 24.79 1.32
CA LEU A 90 -14.76 24.91 1.74
C LEU A 90 -14.39 23.86 2.80
N VAL A 91 -15.25 23.63 3.79
CA VAL A 91 -15.04 22.60 4.83
C VAL A 91 -14.96 21.21 4.21
N ILE A 92 -15.81 20.89 3.24
CA ILE A 92 -15.77 19.61 2.52
C ILE A 92 -14.45 19.44 1.77
N ILE A 93 -13.97 20.48 1.08
CA ILE A 93 -12.67 20.43 0.39
C ILE A 93 -11.53 20.21 1.39
N LEU A 94 -11.53 20.91 2.53
CA LEU A 94 -10.51 20.72 3.57
C LEU A 94 -10.54 19.32 4.16
N ALA A 95 -11.72 18.75 4.39
CA ALA A 95 -11.87 17.36 4.83
C ALA A 95 -11.31 16.38 3.79
N LEU A 96 -11.52 16.64 2.50
CA LEU A 96 -11.00 15.80 1.43
C LEU A 96 -9.47 15.94 1.27
N VAL A 97 -8.92 17.14 1.44
CA VAL A 97 -7.47 17.36 1.52
C VAL A 97 -6.89 16.60 2.71
N PHE A 98 -7.53 16.66 3.88
CA PHE A 98 -7.11 15.89 5.06
C PHE A 98 -7.15 14.39 4.79
N TYR A 99 -8.21 13.88 4.16
CA TYR A 99 -8.31 12.47 3.77
C TYR A 99 -7.16 12.05 2.83
N VAL A 100 -6.94 12.79 1.73
CA VAL A 100 -5.89 12.47 0.74
C VAL A 100 -4.48 12.58 1.33
N THR A 101 -4.24 13.55 2.21
CA THR A 101 -2.91 13.70 2.85
C THR A 101 -2.61 12.56 3.80
N ASN A 102 -3.59 12.11 4.59
CA ASN A 102 -3.47 10.99 5.52
C ASN A 102 -3.61 9.61 4.86
N LEU A 103 -3.93 9.56 3.57
CA LEU A 103 -3.88 8.34 2.79
C LEU A 103 -2.40 7.96 2.59
N ASN A 104 -1.95 7.00 3.40
CA ASN A 104 -0.65 6.35 3.31
C ASN A 104 -0.87 4.86 2.99
N SER A 105 -0.10 4.34 2.03
CA SER A 105 0.06 2.93 1.72
C SER A 105 1.53 2.53 1.79
N ASN A 106 2.29 3.05 2.76
CA ASN A 106 3.64 2.57 3.05
C ASN A 106 3.56 1.12 3.57
N LYS A 107 3.33 0.19 2.64
CA LYS A 107 3.34 -1.24 2.85
C LYS A 107 4.77 -1.69 2.59
N THR A 108 5.47 -2.08 3.64
CA THR A 108 6.74 -2.78 3.47
C THR A 108 6.41 -4.20 3.05
N ASN A 109 6.84 -4.60 1.86
CA ASN A 109 6.66 -5.97 1.38
C ASN A 109 7.95 -6.76 1.56
N ALA A 110 7.83 -8.06 1.76
CA ALA A 110 8.96 -8.98 1.81
C ALA A 110 8.66 -10.26 1.02
N LEU A 111 9.70 -10.92 0.53
CA LEU A 111 9.65 -12.22 -0.10
C LEU A 111 10.10 -13.31 0.87
N ILE A 112 9.39 -14.43 0.86
CA ILE A 112 9.84 -15.66 1.49
C ILE A 112 10.90 -16.31 0.60
N MET A 113 12.11 -16.46 1.13
CA MET A 113 13.29 -16.92 0.37
C MET A 113 13.60 -18.41 0.59
N GLN A 114 13.06 -19.01 1.64
CA GLN A 114 13.34 -20.39 2.01
C GLN A 114 12.20 -21.32 1.61
N SER A 115 12.54 -22.55 1.21
CA SER A 115 11.56 -23.56 0.77
C SER A 115 10.69 -24.13 1.89
N ASN A 116 11.11 -23.98 3.16
CA ASN A 116 10.40 -24.49 4.34
C ASN A 116 10.35 -23.39 5.41
N ALA A 117 9.66 -22.29 5.13
CA ALA A 117 9.49 -21.21 6.08
C ALA A 117 8.29 -21.51 7.00
N TYR A 118 8.52 -21.49 8.30
CA TYR A 118 7.49 -21.70 9.31
C TYR A 118 6.76 -20.38 9.61
N LEU A 119 5.45 -20.37 9.42
CA LEU A 119 4.57 -19.29 9.84
C LEU A 119 3.99 -19.63 11.23
N MET A 120 4.27 -18.79 12.21
CA MET A 120 3.89 -19.02 13.61
C MET A 120 2.79 -18.05 14.06
N SER A 121 1.99 -18.42 15.05
CA SER A 121 0.96 -17.54 15.63
C SER A 121 1.50 -16.45 16.56
N GLY A 122 2.76 -16.58 16.98
CA GLY A 122 3.46 -15.63 17.82
C GLY A 122 4.95 -15.54 17.52
N PRO A 123 5.64 -14.51 18.04
CA PRO A 123 7.08 -14.28 17.84
C PRO A 123 7.91 -15.22 18.74
N SER A 124 7.69 -16.53 18.63
CA SER A 124 8.36 -17.56 19.44
C SER A 124 8.39 -18.89 18.69
N ALA A 125 9.47 -19.65 18.89
CA ALA A 125 9.59 -21.00 18.34
C ALA A 125 8.62 -22.01 18.99
N ALA A 126 8.10 -21.68 20.19
CA ALA A 126 7.11 -22.48 20.91
C ALA A 126 5.66 -22.07 20.61
N ALA A 127 5.45 -21.06 19.76
CA ALA A 127 4.11 -20.68 19.34
C ALA A 127 3.47 -21.76 18.45
N GLU A 128 2.17 -21.66 18.23
CA GLU A 128 1.46 -22.59 17.34
C GLU A 128 1.90 -22.39 15.89
N LEU A 129 2.18 -23.50 15.21
CA LEU A 129 2.48 -23.51 13.78
C LEU A 129 1.18 -23.28 13.00
N ILE A 130 1.11 -22.17 12.26
CA ILE A 130 0.01 -21.89 11.35
C ILE A 130 0.16 -22.73 10.09
N GLU A 131 1.32 -22.63 9.43
CA GLU A 131 1.57 -23.23 8.12
C GLU A 131 3.08 -23.28 7.84
N VAL A 132 3.51 -24.26 7.03
CA VAL A 132 4.85 -24.24 6.41
C VAL A 132 4.68 -23.86 4.96
N VAL A 133 5.40 -22.83 4.53
CA VAL A 133 5.27 -22.26 3.19
C VAL A 133 6.57 -22.32 2.41
N GLY A 134 6.42 -22.38 1.10
CA GLY A 134 7.53 -22.38 0.15
C GLY A 134 8.12 -20.99 -0.08
N GLN A 135 9.20 -20.96 -0.85
CA GLN A 135 9.78 -19.71 -1.35
C GLN A 135 8.86 -19.04 -2.39
N GLY A 136 8.99 -17.72 -2.53
CA GLY A 136 8.33 -16.94 -3.58
C GLY A 136 7.06 -16.22 -3.15
N HIS A 137 6.46 -16.54 -2.00
CA HIS A 137 5.33 -15.73 -1.50
C HIS A 137 5.78 -14.30 -1.18
N LYS A 138 4.96 -13.32 -1.56
CA LYS A 138 5.11 -11.93 -1.15
C LYS A 138 4.18 -11.67 0.04
N VAL A 139 4.71 -11.05 1.08
CA VAL A 139 3.98 -10.79 2.33
C VAL A 139 4.13 -9.34 2.72
N GLU A 140 3.05 -8.76 3.25
CA GLU A 140 3.06 -7.41 3.83
C GLU A 140 3.61 -7.50 5.25
N VAL A 141 4.70 -6.80 5.53
CA VAL A 141 5.33 -6.68 6.85
C VAL A 141 4.62 -5.58 7.62
N ILE A 142 4.09 -5.95 8.79
CA ILE A 142 3.37 -5.06 9.70
C ILE A 142 4.30 -4.55 10.80
N GLY A 143 5.29 -5.35 11.19
CA GLY A 143 6.23 -4.99 12.23
C GLY A 143 7.35 -6.01 12.40
N LYS A 144 8.27 -5.72 13.32
CA LYS A 144 9.38 -6.59 13.69
C LYS A 144 9.52 -6.62 15.22
N LYS A 145 9.74 -7.81 15.76
CA LYS A 145 10.06 -8.05 17.16
C LYS A 145 11.24 -9.01 17.25
N ASP A 146 12.40 -8.45 17.60
CA ASP A 146 13.67 -9.19 17.64
C ASP A 146 13.93 -9.89 16.29
N ILE A 147 14.08 -11.23 16.27
CA ILE A 147 14.31 -12.01 15.05
C ILE A 147 13.02 -12.42 14.31
N TRP A 148 11.86 -11.94 14.75
CA TRP A 148 10.56 -12.26 14.16
C TRP A 148 9.95 -11.06 13.46
N TYR A 149 9.53 -11.26 12.23
CA TYR A 149 8.72 -10.34 11.47
C TYR A 149 7.25 -10.69 11.63
N GLU A 150 6.43 -9.70 11.99
CA GLU A 150 4.98 -9.79 11.95
C GLU A 150 4.52 -9.47 10.53
N ILE A 151 3.81 -10.41 9.92
CA ILE A 151 3.33 -10.33 8.54
C ILE A 151 1.83 -10.51 8.46
N LYS A 152 1.22 -9.95 7.40
CA LYS A 152 -0.15 -10.25 7.03
C LYS A 152 -0.18 -11.52 6.19
N TRP A 153 -0.87 -12.54 6.66
CA TRP A 153 -1.03 -13.83 5.96
C TRP A 153 -2.51 -14.20 5.90
N ARG A 154 -3.08 -14.35 4.70
CA ARG A 154 -4.50 -14.76 4.49
C ARG A 154 -5.53 -14.03 5.37
N GLY A 155 -5.32 -12.74 5.63
CA GLY A 155 -6.22 -11.93 6.46
C GLY A 155 -5.98 -11.98 7.98
N GLN A 156 -5.04 -12.80 8.43
CA GLN A 156 -4.59 -12.87 9.83
C GLN A 156 -3.14 -12.42 10.00
N ARG A 157 -2.71 -12.25 11.25
CA ARG A 157 -1.31 -11.96 11.61
C ARG A 157 -0.56 -13.28 11.76
N ALA A 158 0.63 -13.35 11.20
CA ALA A 158 1.55 -14.46 11.37
C ALA A 158 2.96 -13.94 11.61
N TYR A 159 3.82 -14.79 12.14
CA TYR A 159 5.20 -14.46 12.46
C TYR A 159 6.16 -15.36 11.71
N VAL A 160 7.20 -14.76 11.14
CA VAL A 160 8.25 -15.46 10.41
C VAL A 160 9.62 -15.00 10.88
N ARG A 161 10.58 -15.92 10.91
CA ARG A 161 11.96 -15.56 11.21
C ARG A 161 12.58 -14.70 10.13
N GLU A 162 13.37 -13.73 10.54
CA GLU A 162 14.10 -12.80 9.68
C GLU A 162 14.92 -13.49 8.58
N ASN A 163 15.60 -14.60 8.91
CA ASN A 163 16.42 -15.34 7.95
C ASN A 163 15.64 -15.99 6.80
N ASN A 164 14.32 -16.06 6.91
CA ASN A 164 13.44 -16.59 5.87
C ASN A 164 12.90 -15.50 4.95
N LEU A 165 13.07 -14.21 5.29
CA LEU A 165 12.54 -13.08 4.54
C LEU A 165 13.62 -12.25 3.86
N ARG A 166 13.20 -11.56 2.80
CA ARG A 166 13.94 -10.46 2.18
C ARG A 166 12.97 -9.34 1.86
N GLU A 167 13.19 -8.17 2.45
CA GLU A 167 12.40 -6.96 2.17
C GLU A 167 12.60 -6.48 0.71
N LEU A 168 11.57 -5.86 0.13
CA LEU A 168 11.48 -5.40 -1.26
C LEU A 168 11.58 -3.87 -1.41
#